data_AF-A0A285UEB8-F1
#
_entry.id   AF-A0A285UEB8-F1
#
_cell.length_a   1.000
_cell.length_b   1.000
_cell.length_c   1.000
_cell.angle_alpha   90.00
_cell.angle_beta   90.00
_cell.angle_gamma   90.00
#
_symmetry.space_group_name_H-M   'P 1'
#
loop_
_entity.id
_entity.type
_entity.pdbx_description
1 polymer ?
#
loop_
_entity_poly.entity_id
_entity_poly.type
_entity_poly.pdbx_seq_one_letter_code
_entity_poly.pdbx_strand_id
1 'polypeptide(L)'
;MYKKGWVFLGIAGFLALWSILLFGEGYGYYNSILNDFLYVSFFGEIVKVTTVDELNTYAYLYMALSLIPAILAVYLYRKFLKIVPAREFN
;
A
#
# COMPACT_ATOMS: atom_id res chain seq x y z
N MET A 1 27.30 10.84 -4.91
CA MET A 1 25.96 11.10 -5.45
C MET A 1 25.17 9.80 -5.64
N TYR A 2 25.74 8.75 -6.23
CA TYR A 2 25.08 7.45 -6.45
C TYR A 2 24.57 6.75 -5.17
N LYS A 3 25.34 6.72 -4.06
CA LYS A 3 24.91 6.08 -2.79
C LYS A 3 23.60 6.65 -2.22
N LYS A 4 23.34 7.95 -2.42
CA LYS A 4 22.10 8.61 -1.97
C LYS A 4 20.89 8.17 -2.82
N GLY A 5 21.11 7.85 -4.10
CA GLY A 5 20.11 7.28 -4.99
C GLY A 5 19.57 5.95 -4.47
N TRP A 6 20.47 5.04 -4.10
CA TRP A 6 20.09 3.70 -3.61
C TRP A 6 19.24 3.73 -2.34
N VAL A 7 19.39 4.75 -1.49
CA VAL A 7 18.51 4.97 -0.33
C VAL A 7 17.08 5.28 -0.79
N PHE A 8 16.90 6.10 -1.84
CA PHE A 8 15.59 6.36 -2.41
C PHE A 8 14.93 5.09 -2.98
N LEU A 9 15.72 4.20 -3.59
CA LEU A 9 15.22 2.91 -4.08
C LEU A 9 14.77 2.01 -2.91
N GLY A 10 15.56 1.92 -1.85
CA GLY A 10 15.20 1.14 -0.65
C GLY A 10 13.90 1.64 0.00
N ILE A 11 13.76 2.95 0.18
CA ILE A 11 12.54 3.57 0.73
C ILE A 11 11.35 3.37 -0.22
N ALA A 12 11.55 3.52 -1.53
CA ALA A 12 10.50 3.27 -2.52
C ALA A 12 10.01 1.82 -2.49
N GLY A 13 10.93 0.85 -2.40
CA GLY A 13 10.58 -0.57 -2.28
C GLY A 13 9.81 -0.88 -1.00
N PHE A 14 10.23 -0.33 0.13
CA PHE A 14 9.51 -0.48 1.41
C PHE A 14 8.08 0.08 1.33
N LEU A 15 7.92 1.29 0.79
CA LEU A 15 6.61 1.92 0.62
C LEU A 15 5.73 1.15 -0.37
N ALA A 16 6.30 0.60 -1.43
CA ALA A 16 5.55 -0.23 -2.37
C ALA A 16 5.03 -1.51 -1.70
N LEU A 17 5.86 -2.20 -0.91
CA LEU A 17 5.43 -3.37 -0.15
C LEU A 17 4.34 -3.01 0.86
N TRP A 18 4.49 -1.89 1.57
CA TRP A 18 3.49 -1.45 2.54
C TRP A 18 2.15 -1.10 1.87
N SER A 19 2.18 -0.46 0.70
CA SER A 19 1.00 -0.22 -0.12
C SER A 19 0.29 -1.52 -0.51
N ILE A 20 1.04 -2.54 -0.96
CA ILE A 20 0.48 -3.84 -1.35
C ILE A 20 -0.20 -4.52 -0.15
N LEU A 21 0.40 -4.47 1.04
CA LEU A 21 -0.20 -5.03 2.25
C LEU A 21 -1.54 -4.35 2.59
N LEU A 22 -1.56 -3.01 2.61
CA LEU A 22 -2.78 -2.24 2.87
C LEU A 22 -3.87 -2.50 1.82
N PHE A 23 -3.49 -2.61 0.55
CA PHE A 23 -4.41 -2.96 -0.52
C PHE A 23 -4.96 -4.38 -0.36
N GLY A 24 -4.11 -5.33 0.02
CA GLY A 24 -4.49 -6.72 0.28
C GLY A 24 -5.48 -6.85 1.44
N GLU A 25 -5.29 -6.10 2.52
CA GLU A 25 -6.23 -6.03 3.64
C GLU A 25 -7.59 -5.46 3.20
N GLY A 26 -7.59 -4.35 2.45
CA GLY A 26 -8.81 -3.78 1.87
C GLY A 26 -9.54 -4.75 0.95
N TYR A 27 -8.83 -5.45 0.06
CA TYR A 27 -9.40 -6.46 -0.85
C TYR A 27 -9.94 -7.68 -0.10
N GLY A 28 -9.26 -8.10 0.97
CA GLY A 28 -9.71 -9.17 1.86
C GLY A 28 -11.09 -8.89 2.47
N TYR A 29 -11.38 -7.62 2.79
CA TYR A 29 -12.70 -7.24 3.29
C TYR A 29 -13.81 -7.41 2.26
N TYR A 30 -13.59 -7.09 0.99
CA TYR A 30 -14.58 -7.34 -0.06
C TYR A 30 -14.92 -8.83 -0.21
N ASN A 31 -13.94 -9.73 -0.06
CA ASN A 31 -14.20 -11.17 -0.11
C ASN A 31 -14.87 -11.71 1.17
N SER A 32 -14.63 -11.08 2.32
CA SER A 32 -15.30 -11.47 3.59
C SER A 32 -16.81 -11.18 3.59
N ILE A 33 -17.28 -10.24 2.76
CA ILE A 33 -18.70 -9.95 2.54
C ILE A 33 -19.47 -11.19 2.03
N LEU A 34 -18.80 -12.13 1.35
CA LEU A 34 -19.42 -13.35 0.82
C LEU A 34 -19.71 -14.42 1.89
N ASN A 35 -19.20 -14.28 3.13
CA ASN A 35 -19.20 -15.34 4.15
C ASN A 35 -19.96 -15.01 5.45
N ASP A 36 -20.84 -13.99 5.48
CA ASP A 36 -21.76 -13.63 6.58
C ASP A 36 -21.14 -13.35 7.99
N PHE A 37 -19.82 -13.45 8.15
CA PHE A 37 -19.11 -13.09 9.38
C PHE A 37 -18.34 -11.76 9.21
N LEU A 38 -18.91 -10.68 9.74
CA LEU A 38 -18.39 -9.31 9.64
C LEU A 38 -17.39 -8.99 10.76
N TYR A 39 -16.17 -9.53 10.67
CA TYR A 39 -15.06 -9.16 11.56
C TYR A 39 -13.94 -8.51 10.74
N VAL A 40 -13.47 -7.34 11.18
CA VAL A 40 -12.46 -6.52 10.49
C VAL A 40 -11.24 -6.38 11.37
N SER A 41 -10.05 -6.59 10.82
CA SER A 41 -8.77 -6.29 11.47
C SER A 41 -8.28 -4.90 11.04
N PHE A 42 -8.68 -3.85 11.77
CA PHE A 42 -8.25 -2.49 11.47
C PHE A 42 -7.05 -2.13 12.36
N PHE A 43 -5.87 -1.91 11.78
CA PHE A 43 -4.64 -1.54 12.50
C PHE A 43 -4.26 -2.48 13.66
N GLY A 44 -4.58 -3.77 13.55
CA GLY A 44 -4.29 -4.77 14.57
C GLY A 44 -5.37 -4.93 15.65
N GLU A 45 -6.45 -4.15 15.59
CA GLU A 45 -7.65 -4.35 16.41
C GLU A 45 -8.73 -5.08 15.62
N ILE A 46 -9.33 -6.10 16.25
CA ILE A 46 -10.46 -6.82 15.69
C ILE A 46 -11.73 -6.06 16.04
N VAL A 47 -12.28 -5.36 15.06
CA VAL A 47 -13.56 -4.66 15.16
C VAL A 47 -14.66 -5.57 14.63
N LYS A 48 -15.66 -5.85 15.48
CA LYS A 48 -16.88 -6.52 15.04
C LYS A 48 -17.76 -5.49 14.35
N VAL A 49 -18.09 -5.75 13.10
CA VAL A 49 -18.91 -4.87 12.28
C VAL A 49 -20.29 -5.45 12.16
N THR A 50 -21.33 -4.62 12.23
CA THR A 50 -22.73 -5.10 12.22
C THR A 50 -23.39 -5.04 10.85
N THR A 51 -22.82 -4.27 9.91
CA THR A 51 -23.38 -4.07 8.57
C THR A 51 -22.33 -4.16 7.47
N VAL A 52 -22.77 -4.55 6.26
CA VAL A 52 -21.92 -4.60 5.07
C VAL A 52 -21.42 -3.21 4.66
N ASP A 53 -22.21 -2.16 4.90
CA ASP A 53 -21.84 -0.77 4.59
C ASP A 53 -20.66 -0.27 5.44
N GLU A 54 -20.65 -0.65 6.71
CA GLU A 54 -19.57 -0.32 7.63
C GLU A 54 -18.30 -1.11 7.29
N LEU A 55 -18.43 -2.37 6.86
CA LEU A 55 -17.32 -3.18 6.34
C LEU A 55 -16.73 -2.58 5.04
N ASN A 56 -17.59 -2.14 4.12
CA ASN A 56 -17.18 -1.45 2.90
C ASN A 56 -16.42 -0.15 3.21
N THR A 57 -16.85 0.59 4.24
CA THR A 57 -16.16 1.81 4.67
C THR A 57 -14.71 1.51 5.07
N TYR A 58 -14.46 0.46 5.85
CA TYR A 58 -13.10 0.03 6.19
C TYR A 58 -12.30 -0.43 4.96
N ALA A 59 -12.93 -1.15 4.04
CA ALA A 59 -12.30 -1.58 2.79
C ALA A 59 -11.86 -0.39 1.92
N TYR A 60 -12.73 0.64 1.78
CA TYR A 60 -12.41 1.88 1.09
C TYR A 60 -11.30 2.67 1.79
N LEU A 61 -11.30 2.72 3.13
CA LEU A 61 -10.25 3.38 3.90
C LEU A 61 -8.88 2.72 3.67
N TYR A 62 -8.80 1.39 3.72
CA TYR A 62 -7.56 0.66 3.44
C TYR A 62 -7.07 0.84 2.00
N MET A 63 -7.99 0.77 1.04
CA MET A 63 -7.67 1.06 -0.37
C MET A 63 -7.18 2.50 -0.55
N ALA A 64 -7.87 3.50 -0.01
CA ALA A 64 -7.45 4.89 -0.09
C ALA A 64 -6.10 5.12 0.60
N LEU A 65 -5.88 4.50 1.77
CA LEU A 65 -4.64 4.60 2.51
C LEU A 65 -3.48 3.96 1.75
N SER A 66 -3.71 2.87 1.01
CA SER A 66 -2.69 2.21 0.19
C SER A 66 -2.15 3.10 -0.95
N LEU A 67 -2.94 4.07 -1.43
CA LEU A 67 -2.53 4.98 -2.51
C LEU A 67 -1.42 5.95 -2.06
N ILE A 68 -1.43 6.36 -0.79
CA ILE A 68 -0.43 7.30 -0.25
C ILE A 68 1.00 6.74 -0.36
N PRO A 69 1.32 5.55 0.20
CA PRO A 69 2.63 4.96 0.06
C PRO A 69 2.92 4.54 -1.40
N ALA A 70 1.92 4.17 -2.21
CA ALA A 70 2.13 3.89 -3.64
C ALA A 70 2.65 5.12 -4.40
N ILE A 71 2.00 6.27 -4.22
CA ILE A 71 2.38 7.53 -4.89
C ILE A 71 3.77 7.96 -4.42
N LEU A 72 4.05 7.86 -3.12
CA LEU A 72 5.37 8.18 -2.57
C LEU A 72 6.45 7.24 -3.09
N ALA A 73 6.17 5.94 -3.21
CA ALA A 73 7.08 4.96 -3.80
C ALA A 73 7.43 5.34 -5.25
N VAL A 74 6.42 5.65 -6.07
CA VAL A 74 6.62 6.09 -7.46
C VAL A 74 7.43 7.38 -7.52
N TYR A 75 7.13 8.36 -6.66
CA TYR A 75 7.86 9.63 -6.60
C TYR A 75 9.35 9.42 -6.28
N LEU A 76 9.65 8.61 -5.25
CA LEU A 76 11.02 8.33 -4.83
C LEU A 76 11.77 7.48 -5.86
N TYR A 77 11.10 6.54 -6.52
CA TYR A 77 11.67 5.79 -7.63
C TYR A 77 12.02 6.68 -8.82
N ARG A 78 11.16 7.64 -9.18
CA ARG A 78 11.48 8.65 -10.21
C ARG A 78 12.68 9.52 -9.82
N LYS A 79 12.81 9.88 -8.53
CA LYS A 79 13.99 10.59 -8.01
C LYS A 79 15.25 9.73 -8.11
N PHE A 80 15.16 8.43 -7.80
CA PHE A 80 16.27 7.48 -7.95
C PHE A 80 16.77 7.44 -9.40
N LEU A 81 15.88 7.24 -10.38
CA LEU A 81 16.24 7.18 -11.80
C LEU A 81 16.95 8.44 -12.30
N LYS A 82 16.61 9.61 -11.76
CA LYS A 82 17.29 10.88 -12.09
C LYS A 82 18.68 11.01 -11.47
N ILE A 83 18.92 10.39 -10.31
CA ILE A 83 20.19 10.47 -9.56
C ILE A 83 21.16 9.37 -9.99
N VAL A 84 20.63 8.19 -10.29
CA VAL A 84 21.36 7.02 -10.78
C VAL A 84 20.80 6.72 -12.17
N PRO A 85 21.25 7.45 -13.20
CA PRO A 85 20.89 7.12 -14.57
C PRO A 85 21.37 5.68 -14.82
N ALA A 86 20.47 4.83 -15.32
CA ALA A 86 20.87 3.55 -15.90
C ALA A 86 21.89 3.90 -16.97
N ARG A 87 23.11 3.35 -16.88
CA ARG A 87 24.12 3.57 -17.92
C ARG A 87 23.45 3.26 -19.25
N GLU A 88 23.45 4.24 -20.16
CA GLU A 88 23.12 4.00 -21.56
C GLU A 88 24.11 2.90 -22.01
N PHE A 89 23.58 1.70 -22.20
CA PHE A 89 24.33 0.63 -22.85
C PHE A 89 24.46 1.04 -24.32
N ASN A 90 25.54 1.75 -24.63
CA ASN A 90 26.09 1.85 -25.99
C ASN A 90 26.97 0.64 -26.26
#